data_AF-A0A3D4ALL7-F1
#
_entry.id   AF-A0A3D4ALL7-F1
#
_cell.length_a   1.000
_cell.length_b   1.000
_cell.length_c   1.000
_cell.angle_alpha   90.00
_cell.angle_beta   90.00
_cell.angle_gamma   90.00
#
_symmetry.space_group_name_H-M   'P 1'
#
loop_
_entity.id
_entity.type
_entity.pdbx_description
1 polymer ?
#
loop_
_entity_poly.entity_id
_entity_poly.type
_entity_poly.pdbx_seq_one_letter_code
_entity_poly.pdbx_strand_id
1 'polypeptide(L)'
;KFFSNTYVSTIITLVLAYLLCLAGYMNIWPLFGAANQLLSALVLISLAVFLRTTGRKGWMLYVPMTFMFLVTMSALVLSVMGIYTKLGTGDFVFMVDGLQLILALALMTLAVLVVKHCCTELIKGHVEEAAEEIKEPAAGM
;
A
#
# COMPACT_ATOMS: atom_id res chain seq x y z
N LYS A 1 25.74 -4.17 21.73
CA LYS A 1 25.56 -5.62 21.99
C LYS A 1 24.46 -5.97 23.02
N PHE A 2 23.93 -5.01 23.79
CA PHE A 2 22.86 -5.27 24.77
C PHE A 2 21.46 -5.46 24.12
N PHE A 3 21.12 -4.65 23.12
CA PHE A 3 19.85 -4.73 22.37
C PHE A 3 19.76 -5.90 21.36
N SER A 4 20.83 -6.68 21.16
CA SER A 4 20.89 -7.80 20.20
C SER A 4 20.67 -9.17 20.83
N ASN A 5 20.42 -9.25 22.14
CA ASN A 5 20.13 -10.51 22.82
C ASN A 5 18.65 -10.86 22.58
N THR A 6 18.39 -12.08 22.08
CA THR A 6 17.04 -12.55 21.71
C THR A 6 16.02 -12.33 22.82
N TYR A 7 16.41 -12.56 24.08
CA TYR A 7 15.53 -12.35 25.24
C TYR A 7 15.19 -10.88 25.48
N VAL A 8 16.16 -9.97 25.34
CA VAL A 8 15.95 -8.53 25.50
C VAL A 8 15.09 -7.99 24.36
N SER A 9 15.31 -8.46 23.13
CA SER A 9 14.48 -8.10 21.97
C SER A 9 13.02 -8.53 22.14
N THR A 10 12.79 -9.78 22.58
CA THR A 10 11.44 -10.30 22.84
C THR A 10 10.73 -9.54 23.96
N ILE A 11 11.42 -9.18 25.04
CA ILE A 11 10.81 -8.41 26.13
C ILE A 11 10.44 -7.01 25.65
N ILE A 12 11.32 -6.34 24.90
CA ILE A 12 11.05 -5.00 24.37
C ILE A 12 9.86 -5.03 23.40
N THR A 13 9.78 -6.01 22.49
CA THR A 13 8.66 -6.13 21.55
C THR A 13 7.35 -6.47 22.25
N LEU A 14 7.36 -7.33 23.27
CA LEU A 14 6.19 -7.65 24.08
C LEU A 14 5.69 -6.44 24.87
N VAL A 15 6.59 -5.65 25.48
CA VAL A 15 6.22 -4.43 26.22
C VAL A 15 5.62 -3.40 25.27
N LEU A 16 6.23 -3.19 24.10
CA LEU A 16 5.67 -2.30 23.07
C LEU A 16 4.31 -2.77 22.58
N ALA A 17 4.14 -4.07 22.32
CA ALA A 17 2.87 -4.65 21.90
C ALA A 17 1.79 -4.50 22.99
N TYR A 18 2.14 -4.71 24.25
CA TYR A 18 1.22 -4.56 25.37
C TYR A 18 0.78 -3.10 25.56
N LEU A 19 1.72 -2.15 25.49
CA LEU A 19 1.42 -0.72 25.53
C LEU A 19 0.53 -0.29 24.34
N LEU A 20 0.74 -0.88 23.17
CA LEU A 20 -0.07 -0.65 21.98
C LEU A 20 -1.51 -1.16 22.14
N CYS A 21 -1.67 -2.33 22.78
CA CYS A 21 -2.99 -2.88 23.11
C CYS A 21 -3.77 -1.99 24.09
N LEU A 22 -3.09 -1.44 25.10
CA LEU A 22 -3.68 -0.52 26.07
C LEU A 22 -4.00 0.84 25.49
N ALA A 23 -3.19 1.32 24.53
CA ALA A 23 -3.42 2.61 23.89
C ALA A 23 -4.77 2.60 23.17
N GLY A 24 -5.03 1.65 22.28
CA GLY A 24 -6.29 1.66 21.54
C GLY A 24 -6.34 0.63 20.44
N TYR A 25 -6.26 -0.65 20.83
CA TYR A 25 -6.34 -1.81 19.95
C TYR A 25 -7.44 -1.69 18.86
N MET A 26 -8.63 -1.22 19.24
CA MET A 26 -9.78 -1.10 18.33
C MET A 26 -9.58 -0.10 17.18
N ASN A 27 -8.76 0.93 17.39
CA ASN A 27 -8.49 1.99 16.41
C ASN A 27 -7.36 1.60 15.45
N ILE A 28 -6.45 0.72 15.89
CA ILE A 28 -5.31 0.26 15.09
C ILE A 28 -5.72 -0.89 14.15
N TRP A 29 -6.68 -1.72 14.56
CA TRP A 29 -7.11 -2.90 13.80
C TRP A 29 -7.56 -2.61 12.36
N PRO A 30 -8.41 -1.61 12.08
CA PRO A 30 -8.79 -1.26 10.71
C PRO A 30 -7.58 -0.85 9.85
N LEU A 31 -6.57 -0.25 10.48
CA LEU A 31 -5.38 0.23 9.80
C LEU A 31 -4.47 -0.93 9.34
N PHE A 32 -4.34 -1.98 10.16
CA PHE A 32 -3.68 -3.22 9.73
C PHE A 32 -4.43 -3.89 8.57
N GLY A 33 -5.77 -3.86 8.60
CA GLY A 33 -6.59 -4.32 7.49
C GLY A 33 -6.31 -3.57 6.19
N ALA A 34 -6.27 -2.24 6.25
CA ALA A 34 -5.95 -1.39 5.10
C ALA A 34 -4.53 -1.63 4.56
N ALA A 35 -3.53 -1.78 5.45
CA ALA A 35 -2.15 -2.10 5.06
C ALA A 35 -2.05 -3.44 4.31
N ASN A 36 -2.76 -4.46 4.79
CA ASN A 36 -2.78 -5.77 4.15
C ASN A 36 -3.45 -5.73 2.78
N GLN A 37 -4.53 -4.96 2.64
CA GLN A 37 -5.18 -4.76 1.34
C GLN A 37 -4.25 -4.01 0.37
N LEU A 38 -3.45 -3.06 0.85
CA LEU A 38 -2.46 -2.34 0.04
C LEU A 38 -1.35 -3.29 -0.46
N LEU A 39 -0.87 -4.20 0.39
CA LEU A 39 0.07 -5.26 -0.02
C LEU A 39 -0.54 -6.20 -1.07
N SER A 40 -1.80 -6.59 -0.92
CA SER A 40 -2.49 -7.39 -1.94
C SER A 40 -2.62 -6.63 -3.28
N ALA A 41 -2.97 -5.34 -3.23
CA ALA A 41 -3.03 -4.51 -4.43
C ALA A 41 -1.66 -4.41 -5.12
N LEU A 42 -0.59 -4.21 -4.35
CA LEU A 42 0.80 -4.18 -4.83
C LEU A 42 1.19 -5.45 -5.62
N VAL A 43 0.91 -6.62 -5.05
CA VAL A 43 1.21 -7.91 -5.69
C VAL A 43 0.40 -8.08 -6.98
N LEU A 44 -0.89 -7.75 -6.96
CA LEU A 44 -1.74 -7.83 -8.14
C LEU A 44 -1.27 -6.87 -9.25
N ILE A 45 -0.82 -5.67 -8.88
CA ILE A 45 -0.26 -4.73 -9.85
C ILE A 45 1.04 -5.26 -10.46
N SER A 46 1.94 -5.82 -9.64
CA SER A 46 3.17 -6.45 -10.14
C SER A 46 2.88 -7.61 -11.10
N LEU A 47 1.86 -8.43 -10.80
CA LEU A 47 1.43 -9.52 -11.67
C LEU A 47 0.78 -9.00 -12.96
N ALA A 48 0.03 -7.90 -12.90
CA ALA A 48 -0.56 -7.26 -14.06
C ALA A 48 0.51 -6.69 -15.01
N VAL A 49 1.55 -6.03 -14.47
CA VAL A 49 2.71 -5.58 -15.24
C VAL A 49 3.44 -6.77 -15.87
N PHE A 50 3.67 -7.84 -15.10
CA PHE A 50 4.29 -9.06 -15.60
C PHE A 50 3.48 -9.76 -16.71
N LEU A 51 2.16 -9.86 -16.56
CA LEU A 51 1.31 -10.46 -17.60
C LEU A 51 1.27 -9.61 -18.87
N ARG A 52 1.36 -8.28 -18.72
CA ARG A 52 1.48 -7.35 -19.85
C ARG A 52 2.78 -7.57 -20.61
N THR A 53 3.93 -7.62 -19.93
CA THR A 53 5.23 -7.87 -20.58
C THR A 53 5.34 -9.28 -21.19
N THR A 54 4.54 -10.24 -20.72
CA THR A 54 4.52 -11.62 -21.25
C THR A 54 3.46 -11.83 -22.34
N GLY A 55 2.71 -10.80 -22.77
CA GLY A 55 1.73 -10.88 -23.86
C GLY A 55 0.51 -11.79 -23.60
N ARG A 56 0.25 -12.18 -22.35
CA ARG A 56 -0.87 -13.08 -22.01
C ARG A 56 -2.11 -12.31 -21.56
N LYS A 57 -3.30 -12.76 -21.97
CA LYS A 57 -4.60 -12.14 -21.63
C LYS A 57 -4.87 -12.22 -20.11
N GLY A 58 -4.45 -11.19 -19.37
CA GLY A 58 -4.68 -11.02 -17.93
C GLY A 58 -6.05 -10.42 -17.55
N TRP A 59 -7.05 -10.48 -18.43
CA TRP A 59 -8.33 -9.77 -18.26
C TRP A 59 -9.06 -10.07 -16.96
N MET A 60 -8.96 -11.31 -16.47
CA MET A 60 -9.55 -11.73 -15.19
C MET A 60 -8.80 -11.19 -13.96
N LEU A 61 -7.57 -10.69 -14.12
CA LEU A 61 -6.71 -10.20 -13.05
C LEU A 61 -6.78 -8.67 -12.91
N TYR A 62 -6.98 -7.95 -14.01
CA TYR A 62 -7.15 -6.48 -14.00
C TYR A 62 -8.38 -6.03 -13.20
N VAL A 63 -9.48 -6.79 -13.23
CA VAL A 63 -10.74 -6.43 -12.54
C VAL A 63 -10.56 -6.43 -11.01
N PRO A 64 -10.15 -7.55 -10.35
CA PRO A 64 -9.91 -7.56 -8.91
C PRO A 64 -8.77 -6.62 -8.48
N MET A 65 -7.75 -6.43 -9.31
CA MET A 65 -6.68 -5.46 -9.07
C MET A 65 -7.22 -4.03 -8.95
N THR A 66 -8.00 -3.57 -9.94
CA THR A 66 -8.52 -2.19 -9.96
C THR A 66 -9.51 -1.96 -8.82
N PHE A 67 -10.37 -2.93 -8.55
CA PHE A 67 -11.34 -2.85 -7.44
C PHE A 67 -10.65 -2.78 -6.07
N MET A 68 -9.70 -3.67 -5.77
CA MET A 68 -8.97 -3.63 -4.50
C MET A 68 -8.20 -2.33 -4.32
N PHE A 69 -7.62 -1.79 -5.39
CA PHE A 69 -6.91 -0.53 -5.36
C PHE A 69 -7.83 0.67 -5.06
N LEU A 70 -9.03 0.71 -5.65
CA LEU A 70 -10.01 1.75 -5.36
C LEU A 70 -10.57 1.65 -3.94
N VAL A 71 -10.84 0.43 -3.47
CA VAL A 71 -11.32 0.17 -2.11
C VAL A 71 -10.28 0.59 -1.07
N THR A 72 -9.00 0.27 -1.29
CA THR A 72 -7.91 0.70 -0.40
C THR A 72 -7.78 2.21 -0.35
N MET A 73 -7.78 2.90 -1.50
CA MET A 73 -7.72 4.36 -1.53
C MET A 73 -8.90 5.00 -0.80
N SER A 74 -10.11 4.47 -0.99
CA SER A 74 -11.31 4.94 -0.28
C SER A 74 -11.22 4.71 1.24
N ALA A 75 -10.72 3.54 1.67
CA ALA A 75 -10.56 3.19 3.08
C ALA A 75 -9.51 4.05 3.80
N LEU A 76 -8.41 4.42 3.13
CA LEU A 76 -7.42 5.32 3.70
C LEU A 76 -7.98 6.75 3.85
N VAL A 77 -8.73 7.26 2.86
CA VAL A 77 -9.41 8.57 2.96
C VAL A 77 -10.39 8.60 4.13
N LEU A 78 -11.20 7.56 4.29
CA LEU A 78 -12.12 7.43 5.43
C LEU A 78 -11.40 7.40 6.77
N SER A 79 -10.25 6.73 6.84
CA SER A 79 -9.43 6.68 8.07
C SER A 79 -8.88 8.05 8.44
N VAL A 80 -8.42 8.83 7.46
CA VAL A 80 -7.93 10.21 7.68
C VAL A 80 -9.07 11.13 8.10
N MET A 81 -10.21 11.09 7.41
CA MET A 81 -11.40 11.88 7.76
C MET A 81 -11.92 11.55 9.16
N GLY A 82 -11.93 10.27 9.54
CA GLY A 82 -12.32 9.83 10.90
C GLY A 82 -11.47 10.48 11.98
N ILE A 83 -10.15 10.57 11.77
CA ILE A 83 -9.23 11.20 12.73
C ILE A 83 -9.43 12.74 12.74
N TYR A 84 -9.68 13.37 11.59
CA TYR A 84 -10.00 14.80 11.54
C TYR A 84 -11.28 15.15 12.29
N THR A 85 -12.32 14.31 12.21
CA THR A 85 -13.54 14.53 12.99
C THR A 85 -13.30 14.40 14.49
N LYS A 86 -12.47 13.45 14.92
CA LYS A 86 -12.06 13.26 16.33
C LYS A 86 -11.28 14.45 16.90
N LEU A 87 -10.43 15.07 16.07
CA LEU A 87 -9.72 16.30 16.42
C LEU A 87 -10.66 17.49 16.66
N GLY A 88 -11.77 17.58 15.92
CA GLY A 88 -12.77 18.64 16.08
C GLY A 88 -13.64 18.50 17.34
N THR A 89 -13.84 17.28 17.83
CA THR A 89 -14.69 17.00 19.01
C THR A 89 -13.93 17.08 20.34
N GLY A 90 -12.61 17.26 20.32
CA GLY A 90 -11.77 17.36 21.53
C GLY A 90 -11.44 16.03 22.22
N ASP A 91 -11.90 14.91 21.66
CA ASP A 91 -11.72 13.54 22.17
C ASP A 91 -10.41 12.89 21.68
N PHE A 92 -9.44 13.71 21.25
CA PHE A 92 -8.23 13.26 20.60
C PHE A 92 -7.23 12.71 21.62
N VAL A 93 -7.03 11.40 21.59
CA VAL A 93 -6.00 10.75 22.41
C VAL A 93 -4.74 10.64 21.58
N PHE A 94 -3.76 11.52 21.84
CA PHE A 94 -2.51 11.58 21.07
C PHE A 94 -1.80 10.21 20.93
N MET A 95 -1.85 9.38 21.97
CA MET A 95 -1.22 8.06 21.97
C MET A 95 -1.87 7.08 20.98
N VAL A 96 -3.15 7.27 20.64
CA VAL A 96 -3.96 6.36 19.81
C VAL A 96 -4.20 6.97 18.44
N ASP A 97 -4.86 8.12 18.43
CA ASP A 97 -5.28 8.80 17.22
C ASP A 97 -4.07 9.43 16.52
N GLY A 98 -3.06 9.86 17.28
CA GLY A 98 -1.79 10.34 16.73
C GLY A 98 -0.99 9.23 16.06
N LEU A 99 -0.89 8.05 16.68
CA LEU A 99 -0.22 6.90 16.08
C LEU A 99 -0.96 6.39 14.84
N GLN A 100 -2.29 6.31 14.90
CA GLN A 100 -3.12 5.93 13.76
C GLN A 100 -2.96 6.93 12.61
N LEU A 101 -2.87 8.22 12.89
CA LEU A 101 -2.64 9.26 11.87
C LEU A 101 -1.28 9.11 11.20
N ILE A 102 -0.23 8.89 11.98
CA ILE A 102 1.13 8.67 11.45
C ILE A 102 1.14 7.45 10.52
N LEU A 103 0.57 6.33 10.97
CA LEU A 103 0.52 5.10 10.18
C LEU A 103 -0.39 5.26 8.94
N ALA A 104 -1.53 5.95 9.05
CA ALA A 104 -2.42 6.23 7.92
C ALA A 104 -1.70 7.07 6.85
N LEU A 105 -0.97 8.10 7.26
CA LEU A 105 -0.17 8.94 6.36
C LEU A 105 0.99 8.17 5.72
N ALA A 106 1.65 7.29 6.48
CA ALA A 106 2.70 6.42 5.95
C ALA A 106 2.14 5.50 4.86
N LEU A 107 1.00 4.84 5.11
CA LEU A 107 0.32 3.99 4.13
C LEU A 107 -0.18 4.78 2.91
N MET A 108 -0.70 5.99 3.11
CA MET A 108 -1.11 6.88 2.01
C MET A 108 0.07 7.22 1.11
N THR A 109 1.22 7.53 1.70
CA THR A 109 2.44 7.86 0.96
C THR A 109 2.90 6.65 0.14
N LEU A 110 2.94 5.46 0.75
CA LEU A 110 3.24 4.22 0.05
C LEU A 110 2.27 3.98 -1.11
N ALA A 111 0.96 4.13 -0.89
CA ALA A 111 -0.04 3.94 -1.93
C ALA A 111 0.21 4.87 -3.14
N VAL A 112 0.53 6.13 -2.91
CA VAL A 112 0.85 7.11 -3.97
C VAL A 112 2.15 6.75 -4.70
N LEU A 113 3.19 6.33 -3.97
CA LEU A 113 4.45 5.89 -4.57
C LEU A 113 4.25 4.68 -5.49
N VAL A 114 3.41 3.74 -5.08
CA VAL A 114 3.06 2.56 -5.88
C VAL A 114 2.35 2.96 -7.16
N VAL A 115 1.34 3.83 -7.10
CA VAL A 115 0.67 4.33 -8.32
C VAL A 115 1.67 4.98 -9.25
N LYS A 116 2.54 5.85 -8.73
CA LYS A 116 3.55 6.52 -9.56
C LYS A 116 4.48 5.50 -10.22
N HIS A 117 4.98 4.52 -9.47
CA HIS A 117 5.86 3.50 -9.98
C HIS A 117 5.19 2.65 -11.05
N CYS A 118 3.96 2.21 -10.81
CA CYS A 118 3.21 1.36 -11.73
C CYS A 118 2.75 2.11 -12.98
N CYS A 119 2.29 3.35 -12.86
CA CYS A 119 2.00 4.18 -14.03
C CYS A 119 3.26 4.43 -14.87
N THR A 120 4.40 4.68 -14.23
CA THR A 120 5.68 4.88 -14.95
C THR A 120 6.10 3.63 -15.69
N GLU A 121 6.03 2.45 -15.06
CA GLU A 121 6.36 1.18 -15.70
C GLU A 121 5.39 0.81 -16.82
N LEU A 122 4.09 1.07 -16.66
CA LEU A 122 3.12 0.86 -17.73
C LEU A 122 3.36 1.76 -18.95
N ILE A 123 3.78 3.01 -18.74
CA ILE A 123 4.10 3.94 -19.83
C ILE A 123 5.38 3.53 -20.53
N LYS A 124 6.45 3.20 -19.77
CA LYS A 124 7.72 2.72 -20.34
C LYS A 124 7.54 1.47 -21.18
N GLY A 125 6.81 0.47 -20.67
CA GLY A 125 6.54 -0.76 -21.42
C GLY A 125 5.81 -0.52 -22.75
N HIS A 126 4.95 0.50 -22.82
CA HIS A 126 4.26 0.86 -24.06
C HIS A 126 5.15 1.59 -25.07
N VAL A 127 6.14 2.37 -24.60
CA VAL A 127 7.14 3.02 -25.46
C VAL A 127 8.10 1.99 -26.06
N GLU A 128 8.44 0.96 -25.28
CA GLU A 128 9.31 -0.14 -25.73
C GLU A 128 8.61 -1.00 -26.81
N GLU A 129 7.33 -1.35 -26.60
CA GLU A 129 6.49 -2.01 -27.63
C GLU A 129 6.40 -1.18 -28.93
N ALA A 130 6.13 0.13 -28.82
CA ALA A 130 6.04 1.01 -29.99
C ALA A 130 7.38 1.17 -30.74
N ALA A 131 8.51 1.13 -30.02
CA ALA A 131 9.84 1.18 -30.63
C ALA A 131 10.18 -0.10 -31.38
N GLU A 132 9.69 -1.26 -30.91
CA GLU A 132 9.88 -2.55 -31.58
C GLU A 132 9.01 -2.65 -32.86
N GLU A 133 7.75 -2.19 -32.79
CA GLU A 133 6.82 -2.16 -33.93
C GLU A 133 7.26 -1.20 -35.05
N ILE A 134 8.02 -0.14 -34.74
CA ILE A 134 8.63 0.76 -35.75
C ILE A 134 9.90 0.14 -36.37
N LYS A 135 10.55 -0.81 -35.70
CA LYS A 135 11.79 -1.46 -36.19
C LYS A 135 11.51 -2.60 -37.17
N GLU A 136 10.38 -3.31 -37.03
CA GLU A 136 9.97 -4.37 -37.95
C GLU A 136 9.65 -3.92 -39.40
N PRO A 137 9.00 -2.78 -39.70
CA PRO A 137 8.73 -2.35 -41.08
C PRO A 137 9.99 -1.91 -41.85
N ALA A 138 11.13 -1.73 -41.19
CA ALA A 138 12.39 -1.31 -41.81
C ALA A 138 13.34 -2.49 -42.16
N ALA A 139 13.10 -3.69 -41.64
CA ALA A 139 13.93 -4.87 -41.90
C ALA A 139 13.38 -5.78 -43.01
N GLY A 140 12.19 -5.46 -43.55
CA GLY A 140 11.49 -6.22 -44.58
C GLY A 140 11.49 -5.57 -45.98
N MET A 141 12.29 -4.53 -46.23
CA MET A 141 12.53 -3.99 -47.58
C MET A 141 13.96 -4.29 -48.03
#